data_AF-A0A919W5S5-F1
#
_entry.id   AF-A0A919W5S5-F1
#
_cell.length_a   1.000
_cell.length_b   1.000
_cell.length_c   1.000
_cell.angle_alpha   90.00
_cell.angle_beta   90.00
_cell.angle_gamma   90.00
#
_symmetry.space_group_name_H-M   'P 1'
#
loop_
_entity.id
_entity.type
_entity.pdbx_description
1 polymer ?
#
loop_
_entity_poly.entity_id
_entity_poly.type
_entity_poly.pdbx_seq_one_letter_code
_entity_poly.pdbx_strand_id
1 'polypeptide(L)'
;MTGGTITAVGGGVGCALLIVLVAVLAATNNRLARLRNSADTTWAQINVQLTRRYDLIPDLVDTVQRYIAHERQTLTEVMAARGAAMAAAQNGGLARRAEAEGELTRALGRLLAVAETYPDLRNNQHFVTLQVELTNTEDRAAYAQQAFNAAVQSYNSAVRPLPGFRARDYFQSAKGERGPVHARF
;
A
#
# COMPACT_ATOMS: atom_id res chain seq x y z
N MET A 1 45.01 -47.89 25.67
CA MET A 1 43.53 -47.89 25.58
C MET A 1 43.01 -46.46 25.75
N THR A 2 43.09 -45.60 24.72
CA THR A 2 42.62 -44.19 24.81
C THR A 2 42.13 -43.64 23.45
N GLY A 3 41.75 -44.49 22.50
CA GLY A 3 41.37 -44.08 21.14
C GLY A 3 39.87 -43.90 20.87
N GLY A 4 38.99 -44.16 21.85
CA GLY A 4 37.54 -44.29 21.61
C GLY A 4 36.68 -43.07 21.92
N THR A 5 37.20 -42.06 22.64
CA THR A 5 36.38 -40.94 23.14
C THR A 5 36.33 -39.75 22.19
N ILE A 6 37.38 -39.51 21.40
CA ILE A 6 37.47 -38.33 20.50
C ILE A 6 36.51 -38.47 19.30
N THR A 7 36.32 -39.67 18.76
CA THR A 7 35.39 -39.94 17.65
C THR A 7 33.91 -39.89 18.07
N ALA A 8 33.57 -40.34 19.28
CA ALA A 8 32.21 -40.25 19.82
C ALA A 8 31.81 -38.79 20.15
N VAL A 9 32.74 -37.99 20.72
CA VAL A 9 32.51 -36.57 20.99
C VAL A 9 32.46 -35.76 19.70
N GLY A 10 33.30 -36.07 18.70
CA GLY A 10 33.26 -35.45 17.37
C GLY A 10 31.94 -35.70 16.62
N GLY A 11 31.39 -36.92 16.70
CA GLY A 11 30.08 -37.25 16.14
C GLY A 11 28.92 -36.54 16.85
N GLY A 12 28.95 -36.46 18.18
CA GLY A 12 27.96 -35.74 18.97
C GLY A 12 27.93 -34.23 18.71
N VAL A 13 29.12 -33.61 18.61
CA VAL A 13 29.25 -32.18 18.27
C VAL A 13 28.80 -31.91 16.82
N GLY A 14 29.14 -32.78 15.87
CA GLY A 14 28.68 -32.67 14.49
C GLY A 14 27.15 -32.74 14.36
N CYS A 15 26.51 -33.70 15.04
CA CYS A 15 25.05 -33.80 15.08
C CYS A 15 24.40 -32.58 15.75
N ALA A 16 24.97 -32.08 16.85
CA ALA A 16 24.47 -30.88 17.51
C ALA A 16 24.57 -29.64 16.61
N LEU A 17 25.69 -29.45 15.90
CA LEU A 17 25.87 -28.37 14.94
C LEU A 17 24.88 -28.46 13.78
N LEU A 18 24.60 -29.65 13.25
CA LEU A 18 23.59 -29.87 12.22
C LEU A 18 22.19 -29.56 12.71
N ILE A 19 21.82 -29.98 13.92
CA ILE A 19 20.52 -29.66 14.52
C ILE A 19 20.35 -28.15 14.71
N VAL A 20 21.38 -27.47 15.21
CA VAL A 20 21.39 -26.00 15.35
C VAL A 20 21.25 -25.33 13.98
N LEU A 21 21.96 -25.80 12.96
CA LEU A 21 21.85 -25.26 11.60
C LEU A 21 20.43 -25.42 11.04
N VAL A 22 19.82 -26.60 11.19
CA VAL A 22 18.44 -26.86 10.74
C VAL A 22 17.44 -25.99 11.50
N ALA A 23 17.61 -25.84 12.82
CA ALA A 23 16.77 -24.97 13.64
C ALA A 23 16.87 -23.50 13.21
N VAL A 24 18.07 -23.00 12.91
CA VAL A 24 18.28 -21.64 12.40
C VAL A 24 17.60 -21.46 11.04
N LEU A 25 17.78 -22.40 10.10
CA LEU A 25 17.13 -22.36 8.79
C LEU A 25 15.59 -22.36 8.90
N ALA A 26 15.03 -23.21 9.77
CA ALA A 26 13.59 -23.26 10.02
C ALA A 26 13.07 -21.94 10.60
N ALA A 27 13.78 -21.35 11.57
CA ALA A 27 13.42 -20.07 12.18
C ALA A 27 13.48 -18.91 11.16
N THR A 28 14.51 -18.86 10.31
CA THR A 28 14.63 -17.85 9.24
C THR A 28 13.50 -17.96 8.24
N ASN A 29 13.14 -19.17 7.79
CA ASN A 29 12.03 -19.38 6.86
C ASN A 29 10.68 -18.97 7.47
N ASN A 30 10.43 -19.30 8.74
CA ASN A 30 9.20 -18.90 9.43
C ASN A 30 9.12 -17.36 9.56
N ARG A 31 10.24 -16.70 9.91
CA ARG A 31 10.31 -15.24 9.97
C ARG A 31 10.02 -14.60 8.60
N LEU A 32 10.62 -15.09 7.53
CA LEU A 32 10.40 -14.58 6.17
C LEU A 32 8.94 -14.77 5.71
N ALA A 33 8.34 -15.93 6.00
CA ALA A 33 6.93 -16.19 5.71
C ALA A 33 6.02 -15.20 6.44
N ARG A 34 6.27 -14.91 7.72
CA ARG A 34 5.52 -13.91 8.49
C ARG A 34 5.65 -12.50 7.90
N LEU A 35 6.85 -12.09 7.50
CA LEU A 35 7.08 -10.77 6.89
C LEU A 35 6.37 -10.64 5.54
N ARG A 36 6.38 -11.70 4.72
CA ARG A 36 5.61 -11.75 3.47
C ARG A 36 4.11 -11.62 3.72
N ASN A 37 3.57 -12.45 4.61
CA ASN A 37 2.16 -12.43 4.96
C ASN A 37 1.73 -11.07 5.51
N SER A 38 2.57 -10.40 6.30
CA SER A 38 2.29 -9.05 6.78
C SER A 38 2.13 -8.06 5.62
N ALA A 39 3.06 -8.05 4.67
CA ALA A 39 2.98 -7.17 3.51
C ALA A 39 1.76 -7.52 2.62
N ASP A 40 1.43 -8.80 2.45
CA ASP A 40 0.25 -9.25 1.69
C ASP A 40 -1.07 -8.84 2.38
N THR A 41 -1.10 -8.91 3.72
CA THR A 41 -2.27 -8.51 4.52
C THR A 41 -2.51 -7.00 4.41
N THR A 42 -1.46 -6.19 4.57
CA THR A 42 -1.60 -4.74 4.44
C THR A 42 -1.92 -4.33 2.99
N TRP A 43 -1.39 -5.05 2.00
CA TRP A 43 -1.78 -4.85 0.60
C TRP A 43 -3.27 -5.08 0.38
N ALA A 44 -3.84 -6.16 0.92
CA ALA A 44 -5.27 -6.40 0.85
C ALA A 44 -6.08 -5.27 1.49
N GLN A 45 -5.63 -4.72 2.61
CA GLN A 45 -6.27 -3.57 3.27
C GLN A 45 -6.27 -2.33 2.38
N ILE A 46 -5.15 -1.99 1.75
CA ILE A 46 -5.08 -0.88 0.77
C ILE A 46 -6.11 -1.11 -0.34
N ASN A 47 -6.14 -2.31 -0.92
CA ASN A 47 -7.01 -2.60 -2.06
C ASN A 47 -8.49 -2.41 -1.71
N VAL A 48 -8.92 -2.82 -0.51
CA VAL A 48 -10.31 -2.62 -0.05
C VAL A 48 -10.66 -1.12 0.04
N GLN A 49 -9.76 -0.29 0.59
CA GLN A 49 -10.02 1.15 0.70
C GLN A 49 -10.04 1.82 -0.68
N LEU A 50 -9.10 1.47 -1.57
CA LEU A 50 -9.06 2.04 -2.92
C LEU A 50 -10.31 1.64 -3.73
N THR A 51 -10.76 0.39 -3.65
CA THR A 51 -12.01 -0.05 -4.29
C THR A 51 -13.21 0.73 -3.77
N ARG A 52 -13.36 0.86 -2.45
CA ARG A 52 -14.44 1.65 -1.85
C ARG A 52 -14.43 3.09 -2.34
N ARG A 53 -13.24 3.70 -2.47
CA ARG A 53 -13.07 5.05 -3.03
C ARG A 53 -13.63 5.13 -4.44
N TYR A 54 -13.34 4.15 -5.31
CA TYR A 54 -13.90 4.15 -6.66
C TYR A 54 -15.41 3.97 -6.68
N ASP A 55 -15.97 3.19 -5.75
CA ASP A 55 -17.40 2.92 -5.71
C ASP A 55 -18.21 4.15 -5.27
N LEU A 56 -17.64 5.02 -4.43
CA LEU A 56 -18.29 6.25 -3.95
C LEU A 56 -18.26 7.41 -4.98
N ILE A 57 -17.33 7.40 -5.94
CA ILE A 57 -17.14 8.52 -6.87
C ILE A 57 -18.35 8.75 -7.80
N PRO A 58 -18.97 7.73 -8.41
CA PRO A 58 -20.14 7.95 -9.26
C PRO A 58 -21.28 8.65 -8.50
N ASP A 59 -21.56 8.25 -7.26
CA ASP A 59 -22.61 8.84 -6.42
C ASP A 59 -22.28 10.29 -6.07
N LEU A 60 -21.00 10.59 -5.79
CA LEU A 60 -20.53 11.96 -5.60
C LEU A 60 -20.74 12.79 -6.87
N VAL A 61 -20.32 12.29 -8.03
CA VAL A 61 -20.40 13.00 -9.31
C VAL A 61 -21.87 13.28 -9.69
N ASP A 62 -22.76 12.30 -9.52
CA ASP A 62 -24.20 12.48 -9.78
C ASP A 62 -24.81 13.52 -8.83
N THR A 63 -24.46 13.46 -7.53
CA THR A 63 -24.91 14.45 -6.55
C THR A 63 -24.44 15.84 -6.92
N VAL A 64 -23.16 16.04 -7.23
CA VAL A 64 -22.61 17.35 -7.60
C VAL A 64 -23.21 17.85 -8.93
N GLN A 65 -23.39 16.97 -9.91
CA GLN A 65 -23.93 17.32 -11.23
C GLN A 65 -25.34 17.91 -11.16
N ARG A 66 -26.17 17.47 -10.20
CA ARG A 66 -27.54 18.02 -10.02
C ARG A 66 -27.55 19.49 -9.58
N TYR A 67 -26.50 19.94 -8.92
CA TYR A 67 -26.39 21.32 -8.40
C TYR A 67 -25.53 22.21 -9.27
N ILE A 68 -24.63 21.63 -10.09
CA ILE A 68 -23.65 22.39 -10.86
C ILE A 68 -23.84 22.20 -12.36
N ALA A 69 -24.43 23.20 -13.01
CA ALA A 69 -24.73 23.15 -14.45
C ALA A 69 -23.51 23.41 -15.37
N HIS A 70 -22.49 24.14 -14.89
CA HIS A 70 -21.39 24.66 -15.72
C HIS A 70 -20.02 23.97 -15.52
N GLU A 71 -19.89 23.06 -14.55
CA GLU A 71 -18.61 22.41 -14.16
C GLU A 71 -18.40 21.03 -14.79
N ARG A 72 -18.88 20.84 -16.03
CA ARG A 72 -18.80 19.55 -16.73
C ARG A 72 -17.36 19.06 -16.92
N GLN A 73 -16.42 19.98 -17.13
CA GLN A 73 -15.02 19.62 -17.28
C GLN A 73 -14.49 18.98 -15.99
N THR A 74 -14.72 19.61 -14.83
CA THR A 74 -14.30 19.12 -13.51
C THR A 74 -14.86 17.72 -13.22
N LEU A 75 -16.14 17.49 -13.50
CA LEU A 75 -16.77 16.17 -13.33
C LEU A 75 -16.18 15.11 -14.27
N THR A 76 -15.87 15.49 -15.51
CA THR A 76 -15.26 14.60 -16.51
C THR A 76 -13.84 14.22 -16.10
N GLU A 77 -13.06 15.16 -15.59
CA GLU A 77 -11.71 14.92 -15.09
C GLU A 77 -11.71 13.90 -13.93
N VAL A 78 -12.66 14.01 -13.00
CA VAL A 78 -12.80 13.06 -11.88
C VAL A 78 -13.14 11.66 -12.38
N MET A 79 -14.09 11.54 -13.30
CA MET A 79 -14.46 10.24 -13.88
C MET A 79 -13.33 9.62 -14.70
N ALA A 80 -12.58 10.43 -15.46
CA ALA A 80 -11.40 9.99 -16.19
C ALA A 80 -10.29 9.52 -15.23
N ALA A 81 -10.02 10.27 -14.16
CA ALA A 81 -9.04 9.89 -13.14
C ALA A 81 -9.43 8.60 -12.42
N ARG A 82 -10.71 8.41 -12.11
CA ARG A 82 -11.25 7.15 -11.58
C ARG A 82 -10.98 5.99 -12.53
N GLY A 83 -11.30 6.16 -13.82
CA GLY A 83 -11.05 5.13 -14.83
C GLY A 83 -9.56 4.77 -14.95
N ALA A 84 -8.67 5.77 -14.93
CA ALA A 84 -7.22 5.56 -14.95
C ALA A 84 -6.73 4.81 -13.70
N ALA A 85 -7.22 5.15 -12.51
CA ALA A 85 -6.88 4.46 -11.26
C ALA A 85 -7.34 2.99 -11.28
N MET A 86 -8.58 2.73 -11.73
CA MET A 86 -9.10 1.37 -11.88
C MET A 86 -8.30 0.55 -12.90
N ALA A 87 -7.92 1.15 -14.04
CA ALA A 87 -7.10 0.48 -15.05
C ALA A 87 -5.70 0.14 -14.50
N ALA A 88 -5.09 1.08 -13.76
CA ALA A 88 -3.81 0.86 -13.10
C ALA A 88 -3.90 -0.20 -11.99
N ALA A 89 -5.05 -0.35 -11.32
CA ALA A 89 -5.27 -1.39 -10.32
C ALA A 89 -5.29 -2.81 -10.91
N GLN A 90 -5.73 -2.97 -12.16
CA GLN A 90 -5.80 -4.28 -12.84
C GLN A 90 -4.47 -4.69 -13.47
N ASN A 91 -3.82 -3.76 -14.17
CA ASN A 91 -2.69 -4.08 -15.07
C ASN A 91 -1.46 -3.19 -14.86
N GLY A 92 -1.51 -2.27 -13.90
CA GLY A 92 -0.39 -1.40 -13.55
C GLY A 92 0.46 -1.99 -12.42
N GLY A 93 1.78 -1.92 -12.55
CA GLY A 93 2.67 -2.13 -11.41
C GLY A 93 2.40 -1.10 -10.31
N LEU A 94 2.87 -1.39 -9.08
CA LEU A 94 2.60 -0.57 -7.89
C LEU A 94 2.88 0.92 -8.09
N ALA A 95 3.95 1.27 -8.83
CA ALA A 95 4.30 2.66 -9.09
C ALA A 95 3.27 3.39 -9.98
N ARG A 96 2.81 2.77 -11.06
CA ARG A 96 1.75 3.33 -11.92
C ARG A 96 0.44 3.46 -11.17
N ARG A 97 0.14 2.48 -10.30
CA ARG A 97 -1.05 2.55 -9.45
C ARG A 97 -0.95 3.75 -8.50
N ALA A 98 0.16 3.92 -7.79
CA ALA A 98 0.38 5.07 -6.92
C ALA A 98 0.27 6.43 -7.65
N GLU A 99 0.77 6.52 -8.89
CA GLU A 99 0.60 7.71 -9.73
C GLU A 99 -0.86 8.00 -10.05
N ALA A 100 -1.60 7.00 -10.52
CA ALA A 100 -3.00 7.15 -10.87
C ALA A 100 -3.87 7.46 -9.64
N GLU A 101 -3.58 6.86 -8.47
CA GLU A 101 -4.25 7.22 -7.22
C GLU A 101 -4.02 8.68 -6.85
N GLY A 102 -2.80 9.19 -7.03
CA GLY A 102 -2.46 10.58 -6.71
C GLY A 102 -3.08 11.60 -7.68
N GLU A 103 -3.25 11.24 -8.96
CA GLU A 103 -4.05 12.04 -9.90
C GLU A 103 -5.53 12.08 -9.47
N LEU A 104 -6.08 10.94 -9.05
CA LEU A 104 -7.46 10.86 -8.57
C LEU A 104 -7.67 11.69 -7.29
N THR A 105 -6.76 11.61 -6.31
CA THR A 105 -6.83 12.47 -5.10
C THR A 105 -6.83 13.95 -5.47
N ARG A 106 -5.99 14.37 -6.43
CA ARG A 106 -5.97 15.76 -6.92
C ARG A 106 -7.26 16.16 -7.64
N ALA A 107 -7.82 15.30 -8.47
CA ALA A 107 -9.08 15.57 -9.17
C ALA A 107 -10.24 15.73 -8.18
N LEU A 108 -10.32 14.86 -7.17
CA LEU A 108 -11.31 14.96 -6.09
C LEU A 108 -11.13 16.25 -5.28
N GLY A 109 -9.90 16.64 -4.96
CA GLY A 109 -9.62 17.91 -4.28
C GLY A 109 -10.14 19.13 -5.07
N ARG A 110 -9.96 19.14 -6.40
CA ARG A 110 -10.52 20.20 -7.26
C ARG A 110 -12.05 20.19 -7.26
N LEU A 111 -12.68 19.02 -7.35
CA LEU A 111 -14.14 18.89 -7.32
C LEU A 111 -14.72 19.40 -5.99
N LEU A 112 -14.09 19.07 -4.86
CA LEU A 112 -14.53 19.55 -3.55
C LEU A 112 -14.35 21.07 -3.40
N ALA A 113 -13.24 21.64 -3.89
CA ALA A 113 -13.04 23.08 -3.91
C ALA A 113 -14.10 23.80 -4.76
N VAL A 114 -14.48 23.22 -5.90
CA VAL A 114 -15.59 23.73 -6.72
C VAL A 114 -16.91 23.60 -5.95
N ALA A 115 -17.18 22.48 -5.29
CA ALA A 115 -18.39 22.29 -4.50
C ALA A 115 -18.57 23.30 -3.36
N GLU A 116 -17.48 23.84 -2.80
CA GLU A 116 -17.53 24.86 -1.76
C GLU A 116 -18.14 26.19 -2.22
N THR A 117 -18.10 26.49 -3.52
CA THR A 117 -18.68 27.71 -4.09
C THR A 117 -20.19 27.63 -4.28
N TYR A 118 -20.81 26.46 -4.04
CA TYR A 118 -22.25 26.20 -4.18
C TYR A 118 -22.90 25.93 -2.81
N PRO A 119 -23.53 26.93 -2.16
CA PRO A 119 -24.11 26.79 -0.82
C PRO A 119 -25.18 25.70 -0.71
N ASP A 120 -26.01 25.54 -1.74
CA ASP A 120 -27.07 24.52 -1.74
C ASP A 120 -26.50 23.10 -1.73
N LEU A 121 -25.36 22.88 -2.40
CA LEU A 121 -24.64 21.60 -2.39
C LEU A 121 -23.96 21.35 -1.04
N ARG A 122 -23.36 22.39 -0.43
CA ARG A 122 -22.76 22.29 0.91
C ARG A 122 -23.78 21.90 1.99
N ASN A 123 -25.03 22.30 1.81
CA ASN A 123 -26.11 21.98 2.74
C ASN A 123 -26.81 20.65 2.40
N ASN A 124 -26.47 20.01 1.29
CA ASN A 124 -27.01 18.71 0.94
C ASN A 124 -26.40 17.63 1.86
N GLN A 125 -27.24 17.01 2.70
CA GLN A 125 -26.78 16.00 3.66
C GLN A 125 -26.11 14.79 2.99
N HIS A 126 -26.61 14.35 1.83
CA HIS A 126 -26.04 13.22 1.10
C HIS A 126 -24.62 13.54 0.59
N PHE A 127 -24.40 14.75 0.06
CA PHE A 127 -23.08 15.22 -0.34
C PHE A 127 -22.11 15.26 0.85
N VAL A 128 -22.53 15.79 2.00
CA VAL A 128 -21.73 15.83 3.22
C VAL A 128 -21.36 14.41 3.69
N THR A 129 -22.30 13.48 3.67
CA THR A 129 -22.01 12.06 3.98
C THR A 129 -20.97 11.47 3.04
N LEU A 130 -21.11 11.65 1.73
CA LEU A 130 -20.16 11.14 0.73
C LEU A 130 -18.76 11.76 0.92
N GLN A 131 -18.68 13.06 1.21
CA GLN A 131 -17.42 13.73 1.51
C GLN A 131 -16.74 13.11 2.74
N VAL A 132 -17.48 12.90 3.82
CA VAL A 132 -16.96 12.27 5.04
C VAL A 132 -16.50 10.83 4.76
N GLU A 133 -17.27 10.04 4.01
CA GLU A 133 -16.88 8.68 3.67
C GLU A 133 -15.62 8.63 2.80
N LEU A 134 -15.50 9.52 1.83
CA LEU A 134 -14.32 9.62 0.97
C LEU A 134 -13.09 10.04 1.77
N THR A 135 -13.19 11.05 2.63
CA THR A 135 -12.08 11.48 3.50
C THR A 135 -11.64 10.34 4.42
N ASN A 136 -12.59 9.68 5.09
CA ASN A 136 -12.27 8.52 5.93
C ASN A 136 -11.60 7.38 5.15
N THR A 137 -12.03 7.16 3.91
CA THR A 137 -11.43 6.14 3.05
C THR A 137 -10.02 6.53 2.62
N GLU A 138 -9.78 7.81 2.32
CA GLU A 138 -8.46 8.34 1.98
C GLU A 138 -7.49 8.24 3.15
N ASP A 139 -7.91 8.63 4.36
CA ASP A 139 -7.09 8.54 5.57
C ASP A 139 -6.68 7.08 5.87
N ARG A 140 -7.64 6.15 5.75
CA ARG A 140 -7.38 4.72 5.91
C ARG A 140 -6.47 4.18 4.81
N ALA A 141 -6.64 4.62 3.57
CA ALA A 141 -5.77 4.24 2.47
C ALA A 141 -4.34 4.74 2.68
N ALA A 142 -4.16 5.99 3.11
CA ALA A 142 -2.86 6.58 3.40
C ALA A 142 -2.15 5.85 4.56
N TYR A 143 -2.87 5.56 5.64
CA TYR A 143 -2.34 4.76 6.75
C TYR A 143 -1.92 3.35 6.29
N ALA A 144 -2.78 2.67 5.52
CA ALA A 144 -2.48 1.34 5.00
C ALA A 144 -1.26 1.36 4.04
N GLN A 145 -1.09 2.40 3.23
CA GLN A 145 0.09 2.60 2.38
C GLN A 145 1.37 2.73 3.20
N GLN A 146 1.36 3.52 4.27
CA GLN A 146 2.50 3.65 5.18
C GLN A 146 2.85 2.31 5.81
N ALA A 147 1.84 1.59 6.32
CA ALA A 147 2.02 0.28 6.94
C ALA A 147 2.55 -0.77 5.93
N PHE A 148 2.08 -0.75 4.68
CA PHE A 148 2.57 -1.64 3.62
C PHE A 148 4.03 -1.35 3.29
N ASN A 149 4.38 -0.07 3.13
CA ASN A 149 5.76 0.33 2.87
C ASN A 149 6.71 -0.08 4.02
N ALA A 150 6.27 0.03 5.27
CA ALA A 150 7.02 -0.45 6.44
C ALA A 150 7.19 -1.99 6.45
N ALA A 151 6.13 -2.72 6.09
CA ALA A 151 6.18 -4.18 5.97
C ALA A 151 7.13 -4.63 4.84
N VAL A 152 7.07 -3.98 3.68
CA VAL A 152 7.97 -4.19 2.55
C VAL A 152 9.42 -3.87 2.93
N GLN A 153 9.66 -2.77 3.66
CA GLN A 153 11.00 -2.43 4.15
C GLN A 153 11.56 -3.52 5.06
N SER A 154 10.75 -4.01 5.99
CA SER A 154 11.13 -5.09 6.92
C SER A 154 11.44 -6.39 6.17
N TYR A 155 10.60 -6.76 5.19
CA TYR A 155 10.83 -7.91 4.32
C TYR A 155 12.11 -7.76 3.49
N ASN A 156 12.29 -6.63 2.80
CA ASN A 156 13.45 -6.36 1.96
C ASN A 156 14.75 -6.36 2.76
N SER A 157 14.73 -5.83 4.00
CA SER A 157 15.89 -5.86 4.89
C SER A 157 16.24 -7.28 5.34
N ALA A 158 15.25 -8.14 5.58
CA ALA A 158 15.45 -9.53 5.94
C ALA A 158 15.95 -10.40 4.76
N VAL A 159 15.57 -10.05 3.54
CA VAL A 159 15.93 -10.76 2.30
C VAL A 159 17.29 -10.33 1.74
N ARG A 160 17.71 -9.07 1.93
CA ARG A 160 18.97 -8.53 1.40
C ARG A 160 20.21 -9.41 1.60
N PRO A 161 20.47 -10.04 2.76
CA PRO A 161 21.65 -10.88 2.95
C PRO A 161 21.51 -12.30 2.37
N LEU A 162 20.33 -12.68 1.86
CA LEU A 162 20.03 -14.05 1.45
C LEU A 162 20.12 -14.20 -0.09
N PRO A 163 21.03 -15.04 -0.61
CA PRO A 163 21.13 -15.27 -2.05
C PRO A 163 19.86 -15.96 -2.60
N GLY A 164 19.39 -15.51 -3.75
CA GLY A 164 18.23 -16.09 -4.45
C GLY A 164 16.85 -15.55 -4.05
N PHE A 165 16.76 -14.72 -3.00
CA PHE A 165 15.50 -14.11 -2.59
C PHE A 165 15.27 -12.75 -3.29
N ARG A 166 14.05 -12.50 -3.78
CA ARG A 166 13.67 -11.25 -4.47
C ARG A 166 13.06 -10.23 -3.50
N ALA A 167 13.47 -8.96 -3.67
CA ALA A 167 12.85 -7.81 -3.03
C ALA A 167 11.43 -7.57 -3.56
N ARG A 168 10.61 -6.88 -2.76
CA ARG A 168 9.27 -6.41 -3.13
C ARG A 168 9.30 -4.90 -3.39
N ASP A 169 8.45 -4.47 -4.30
CA ASP A 169 8.27 -3.06 -4.64
C ASP A 169 7.45 -2.31 -3.57
N TYR A 170 7.75 -1.03 -3.39
CA TYR A 170 7.00 -0.13 -2.52
C TYR A 170 5.79 0.46 -3.24
N PHE A 171 4.78 0.87 -2.49
CA PHE A 171 3.65 1.65 -3.02
C PHE A 171 4.04 3.14 -3.06
N GLN A 172 4.71 3.55 -4.14
CA GLN A 172 5.19 4.92 -4.36
C GLN A 172 5.22 5.22 -5.86
N SER A 173 4.90 6.45 -6.26
CA SER A 173 5.03 6.88 -7.65
C SER A 173 6.50 6.89 -8.09
N ALA A 174 6.78 6.71 -9.39
CA ALA A 174 8.15 6.76 -9.88
C ALA A 174 8.77 8.17 -9.73
N LYS A 175 7.93 9.21 -9.68
CA LYS A 175 8.30 10.61 -9.37
C LYS A 175 8.59 10.86 -7.89
N GLY A 176 8.27 9.93 -6.99
CA GLY A 176 8.76 9.92 -5.61
C GLY A 176 10.21 9.47 -5.55
N GLU A 177 11.09 10.13 -6.32
CA GLU A 177 12.53 9.86 -6.26
C GLU A 177 13.06 10.19 -4.87
N ARG A 178 13.53 9.15 -4.17
CA ARG A 178 14.87 9.04 -3.56
C ARG A 178 15.61 10.37 -3.30
N GLY A 179 15.04 11.28 -2.49
CA GLY A 179 15.84 12.24 -1.75
C GLY A 179 16.44 11.52 -0.53
N PRO A 180 17.75 11.60 -0.24
CA PRO A 180 18.25 11.12 1.03
C PRO A 180 17.43 11.77 2.15
N VAL A 181 16.92 10.96 3.08
CA VAL A 181 16.36 11.48 4.33
C VAL A 181 17.53 12.11 5.07
N HIS A 182 17.77 13.39 4.82
CA HIS A 182 18.59 14.21 5.68
C HIS A 182 17.81 14.32 7.00
N ALA A 183 18.09 13.41 7.91
CA ALA A 183 17.84 13.62 9.32
C ALA A 183 18.64 14.88 9.70
N ARG A 184 17.98 16.03 9.69
CA ARG A 184 18.46 17.20 10.38
C ARG A 184 18.09 16.99 11.84
N PHE A 185 19.12 16.76 12.65
CA PHE A 185 19.10 17.10 14.07
C PHE A 185 18.92 18.61 14.21
#